data_AF-A0A952K5D6-F1
#
_entry.id   AF-A0A952K5D6-F1
#
_cell.length_a   1.000
_cell.length_b   1.000
_cell.length_c   1.000
_cell.angle_alpha   90.00
_cell.angle_beta   90.00
_cell.angle_gamma   90.00
#
_symmetry.space_group_name_H-M   'P 1'
#
loop_
_entity.id
_entity.type
_entity.pdbx_description
1 polymer ?
#
loop_
_entity_poly.entity_id
_entity_poly.type
_entity_poly.pdbx_seq_one_letter_code
_entity_poly.pdbx_strand_id
1 'polypeptide(L)'
;MAIETAGNRIAAWQRTASASRVTSADGLPPGPRLPRALQSLLIWTQRQWFIPAMHRRYGDTFTVNAEPTGYGVVLRDPDDLRTIFRGDPEVFHAGEGNALLAPLVGERSVLTMDAPEHVVERRRMLPPFHGERIARVVALMEEETEREVAQWPTGHDFELLPRMQALTLSVIVRVVLGVDEDDRAEAVGAALRRVLAFRLSNMLLWVWPGLQRVRPWSNIVRDLDRADQLIYAEIERRRADPRRAERADV
;
A
#
# COMPACT_ATOMS: atom_id res chain seq x y z
N MET A 1 -0.16 24.85 -2.82
CA MET A 1 0.53 24.06 -1.78
C MET A 1 1.55 23.21 -2.52
N ALA A 2 2.85 23.33 -2.23
CA ALA A 2 3.86 22.56 -2.98
C ALA A 2 3.65 21.06 -2.71
N ILE A 3 3.52 20.27 -3.78
CA ILE A 3 3.43 18.80 -3.69
C ILE A 3 4.80 18.30 -3.22
N GLU A 4 4.83 17.58 -2.11
CA GLU A 4 6.06 16.96 -1.64
C GLU A 4 6.45 15.82 -2.58
N THR A 5 7.67 15.86 -3.13
CA THR A 5 8.14 14.84 -4.06
C THR A 5 8.34 13.50 -3.34
N ALA A 6 8.16 12.40 -4.06
CA ALA A 6 8.44 11.06 -3.57
C ALA A 6 9.87 10.96 -3.03
N GLY A 7 10.87 11.55 -3.71
CA GLY A 7 12.25 11.60 -3.22
C GLY A 7 12.39 12.22 -1.81
N ASN A 8 11.66 13.30 -1.54
CA ASN A 8 11.67 13.94 -0.22
C ASN A 8 10.99 13.08 0.84
N ARG A 9 9.85 12.45 0.51
CA ARG A 9 9.14 11.51 1.40
C ARG A 9 10.02 10.32 1.80
N ILE A 10 10.77 9.78 0.83
CA ILE A 10 11.71 8.67 1.07
C ILE A 10 12.84 9.11 2.00
N ALA A 11 13.41 10.28 1.74
CA ALA A 11 14.48 10.83 2.58
C ALA A 11 13.98 11.18 4.00
N ALA A 12 12.74 11.64 4.15
CA ALA A 12 12.10 11.88 5.43
C ALA A 12 11.90 10.59 6.22
N TRP A 13 11.31 9.57 5.58
CA TRP A 13 11.17 8.24 6.14
C TRP A 13 12.52 7.65 6.58
N GLN A 14 13.57 7.78 5.78
CA GLN A 14 14.90 7.28 6.15
C GLN A 14 15.46 7.91 7.43
N ARG A 15 15.09 9.16 7.74
CA ARG A 15 15.49 9.84 8.99
C ARG A 15 14.69 9.33 10.19
N THR A 16 13.40 9.05 10.01
CA THR A 16 12.49 8.64 11.10
C THR A 16 12.48 7.13 11.35
N ALA A 17 12.63 6.30 10.31
CA ALA A 17 12.57 4.84 10.40
C ALA A 17 13.70 4.19 11.22
N SER A 18 14.77 4.93 11.52
CA SER A 18 15.81 4.48 12.45
C SER A 18 15.40 4.52 13.92
N ALA A 19 14.30 5.19 14.29
CA ALA A 19 14.00 5.51 15.68
C ALA A 19 13.33 4.37 16.48
N SER A 20 12.57 3.47 15.85
CA SER A 20 11.71 2.50 16.59
C SER A 20 11.94 1.02 16.25
N ARG A 21 12.94 0.69 15.42
CA ARG A 21 13.18 -0.71 15.03
C ARG A 21 13.87 -1.54 16.11
N VAL A 22 13.45 -2.79 16.26
CA VAL A 22 14.14 -3.76 17.13
C VAL A 22 15.44 -4.23 16.46
N THR A 23 16.58 -3.94 17.10
CA THR A 23 17.92 -4.19 16.55
C THR A 23 18.64 -5.40 17.14
N SER A 24 18.13 -5.98 18.24
CA SER A 24 18.63 -7.21 18.85
C SER A 24 17.55 -8.29 18.90
N ALA A 25 17.98 -9.55 18.88
CA ALA A 25 17.11 -10.71 19.10
C ALA A 25 17.06 -11.14 20.58
N ASP A 26 17.75 -10.43 21.47
CA ASP A 26 17.78 -10.76 22.89
C ASP A 26 16.38 -10.70 23.52
N GLY A 27 15.98 -11.78 24.20
CA GLY A 27 14.64 -11.90 24.78
C GLY A 27 13.53 -12.25 23.79
N LEU A 28 13.83 -12.37 22.48
CA LEU A 28 12.87 -12.82 21.49
C LEU A 28 12.85 -14.36 21.35
N PRO A 29 11.76 -14.93 20.81
CA PRO A 29 11.71 -16.35 20.49
C PRO A 29 12.85 -16.81 19.58
N PRO A 30 13.20 -18.10 19.57
CA PRO A 30 14.23 -18.64 18.69
C PRO A 30 14.00 -18.29 17.21
N GLY A 31 15.08 -18.10 16.47
CA GLY A 31 15.04 -17.78 15.04
C GLY A 31 16.23 -18.36 14.28
N PRO A 32 16.26 -18.22 12.94
CA PRO A 32 17.39 -18.65 12.14
C PRO A 32 18.65 -17.88 12.53
N ARG A 33 19.77 -18.61 12.66
CA ARG A 33 21.11 -18.04 12.89
C ARG A 33 21.78 -17.56 11.59
N LEU A 34 21.02 -17.44 10.50
CA LEU A 34 21.52 -16.96 9.22
C LEU A 34 21.94 -15.49 9.35
N PRO A 35 22.95 -15.03 8.60
CA PRO A 35 23.28 -13.60 8.55
C PRO A 35 22.07 -12.75 8.15
N ARG A 36 21.91 -11.58 8.77
CA ARG A 36 20.74 -10.68 8.56
C ARG A 36 20.46 -10.36 7.09
N ALA A 37 21.52 -10.09 6.32
CA ALA A 37 21.42 -9.82 4.89
C ALA A 37 20.86 -11.02 4.10
N LEU A 38 21.28 -12.23 4.47
CA LEU A 38 20.79 -13.46 3.83
C LEU A 38 19.34 -13.76 4.22
N GLN A 39 18.97 -13.54 5.49
CA GLN A 39 17.57 -13.63 5.92
C GLN A 39 16.68 -12.66 5.13
N SER A 40 17.10 -11.40 5.04
CA SER A 40 16.38 -10.37 4.30
C SER A 40 16.22 -10.73 2.83
N LEU A 41 17.30 -11.19 2.18
CA LEU A 41 17.25 -11.65 0.78
C LEU A 41 16.27 -12.81 0.58
N LEU A 42 16.30 -13.83 1.46
CA LEU A 42 15.38 -14.97 1.39
C LEU A 42 13.93 -14.56 1.65
N ILE A 43 13.69 -13.63 2.56
CA ILE A 43 12.34 -13.09 2.81
C ILE A 43 11.84 -12.30 1.60
N TRP A 44 12.68 -11.50 0.94
CA TRP A 44 12.24 -10.70 -0.21
C TRP A 44 12.00 -11.53 -1.48
N THR A 45 12.80 -12.58 -1.69
CA THR A 45 12.81 -13.33 -2.96
C THR A 45 12.13 -14.70 -2.86
N GLN A 46 12.14 -15.31 -1.69
CA GLN A 46 11.71 -16.70 -1.47
C GLN A 46 10.79 -16.84 -0.24
N ARG A 47 10.05 -15.77 0.13
CA ARG A 47 9.18 -15.73 1.32
C ARG A 47 8.31 -16.97 1.48
N GLN A 48 7.68 -17.37 0.36
CA GLN A 48 6.75 -18.49 0.26
C GLN A 48 7.36 -19.84 0.63
N TRP A 49 8.67 -19.99 0.52
CA TRP A 49 9.39 -21.18 0.95
C TRP A 49 10.05 -20.97 2.31
N PHE A 50 10.69 -19.81 2.51
CA PHE A 50 11.51 -19.53 3.69
C PHE A 50 10.67 -19.48 4.98
N ILE A 51 9.53 -18.78 4.98
CA ILE A 51 8.68 -18.65 6.17
C ILE A 51 8.09 -20.01 6.59
N PRO A 52 7.52 -20.83 5.69
CA PRO A 52 7.10 -22.19 6.05
C PRO A 52 8.25 -23.10 6.50
N ALA A 53 9.45 -22.94 5.95
CA ALA A 53 10.61 -23.71 6.41
C ALA A 53 11.02 -23.33 7.85
N MET A 54 10.95 -22.04 8.21
CA MET A 54 11.20 -21.59 9.57
C MET A 54 10.12 -22.07 10.53
N HIS A 55 8.84 -22.02 10.12
CA HIS A 55 7.73 -22.60 10.88
C HIS A 55 7.96 -24.08 11.19
N ARG A 56 8.32 -24.90 10.19
CA ARG A 56 8.63 -26.33 10.40
C ARG A 56 9.77 -26.58 11.39
N ARG A 57 10.70 -25.63 11.53
CA ARG A 57 11.90 -25.76 12.37
C ARG A 57 11.71 -25.21 13.78
N TYR A 58 10.98 -24.10 13.91
CA TYR A 58 10.88 -23.32 15.14
C TYR A 58 9.46 -23.33 15.75
N GLY A 59 8.47 -23.88 15.05
CA GLY A 59 7.07 -23.93 15.49
C GLY A 59 6.29 -22.67 15.13
N ASP A 60 5.23 -22.42 15.87
CA ASP A 60 4.24 -21.37 15.58
C ASP A 60 4.71 -19.95 15.91
N THR A 61 5.76 -19.81 16.71
CA THR A 61 6.30 -18.53 17.17
C THR A 61 7.82 -18.50 17.01
N PHE A 62 8.32 -17.63 16.13
CA PHE A 62 9.75 -17.54 15.83
C PHE A 62 10.17 -16.15 15.37
N THR A 63 11.44 -15.81 15.58
CA THR A 63 12.00 -14.51 15.20
C THR A 63 12.62 -14.56 13.81
N VAL A 64 12.43 -13.52 13.01
CA VAL A 64 13.14 -13.29 11.74
C VAL A 64 13.68 -11.88 11.67
N ASN A 65 14.71 -11.66 10.85
CA ASN A 65 15.18 -10.33 10.51
C ASN A 65 14.90 -10.02 9.04
N ALA A 66 14.21 -8.91 8.78
CA ALA A 66 14.00 -8.36 7.45
C ALA A 66 14.40 -6.89 7.44
N GLU A 67 15.53 -6.56 6.83
CA GLU A 67 15.85 -5.16 6.58
C GLU A 67 14.80 -4.54 5.62
N PRO A 68 14.59 -3.21 5.67
CA PRO A 68 15.06 -2.29 6.71
C PRO A 68 14.28 -2.38 8.04
N THR A 69 13.20 -3.16 8.11
CA THR A 69 12.29 -3.29 9.27
C THR A 69 13.00 -3.74 10.55
N GLY A 70 14.00 -4.60 10.45
CA GLY A 70 14.71 -5.15 11.61
C GLY A 70 14.16 -6.50 12.06
N TYR A 71 14.25 -6.80 13.36
CA TYR A 71 13.72 -8.04 13.91
C TYR A 71 12.21 -7.98 14.10
N GLY A 72 11.52 -9.05 13.71
CA GLY A 72 10.10 -9.25 13.94
C GLY A 72 9.81 -10.68 14.36
N VAL A 73 8.77 -10.83 15.17
CA VAL A 73 8.27 -12.16 15.60
C VAL A 73 7.13 -12.56 14.68
N VAL A 74 7.26 -13.72 14.05
CA VAL A 74 6.19 -14.36 13.31
C VAL A 74 5.37 -15.17 14.30
N LEU A 75 4.06 -14.92 14.30
CA LEU A 75 3.08 -15.59 15.16
C LEU A 75 2.05 -16.31 14.30
N ARG A 76 1.74 -17.55 14.65
CA ARG A 76 0.71 -18.36 13.99
C ARG A 76 -0.36 -18.87 14.96
N ASP A 77 -0.06 -18.88 16.26
CA ASP A 77 -0.99 -19.37 17.27
C ASP A 77 -2.28 -18.51 17.30
N PRO A 78 -3.48 -19.12 17.24
CA PRO A 78 -4.73 -18.36 17.24
C PRO A 78 -5.00 -17.54 18.51
N ASP A 79 -4.46 -17.93 19.67
CA ASP A 79 -4.60 -17.17 20.93
C ASP A 79 -3.69 -15.92 20.91
N ASP A 80 -2.47 -16.06 20.39
CA ASP A 80 -1.55 -14.92 20.17
C ASP A 80 -2.16 -13.91 19.20
N LEU A 81 -2.69 -14.40 18.06
CA LEU A 81 -3.37 -13.55 17.08
C LEU A 81 -4.59 -12.85 17.70
N ARG A 82 -5.40 -13.56 18.49
CA ARG A 82 -6.54 -12.96 19.20
C ARG A 82 -6.10 -11.85 20.16
N THR A 83 -4.98 -12.02 20.84
CA THR A 83 -4.42 -11.03 21.75
C THR A 83 -4.03 -9.77 21.01
N ILE A 84 -3.34 -9.89 19.86
CA ILE A 84 -2.93 -8.74 19.05
C ILE A 84 -4.14 -8.03 18.44
N PHE A 85 -5.05 -8.76 17.81
CA PHE A 85 -6.20 -8.15 17.11
C PHE A 85 -7.24 -7.52 18.05
N ARG A 86 -7.26 -7.91 19.33
CA ARG A 86 -8.15 -7.31 20.36
C ARG A 86 -7.43 -6.37 21.32
N GLY A 87 -6.11 -6.29 21.21
CA GLY A 87 -5.30 -5.51 22.13
C GLY A 87 -5.51 -4.01 21.94
N ASP A 88 -4.95 -3.25 22.87
CA ASP A 88 -5.02 -1.79 22.85
C ASP A 88 -4.27 -1.23 21.62
N PRO A 89 -4.90 -0.38 20.78
CA PRO A 89 -4.22 0.32 19.69
C PRO A 89 -3.06 1.22 20.14
N GLU A 90 -3.00 1.60 21.42
CA GLU A 90 -1.85 2.30 22.02
C GLU A 90 -0.67 1.37 22.35
N VAL A 91 -0.85 0.05 22.26
CA VAL A 91 0.19 -0.96 22.46
C VAL A 91 0.56 -1.65 21.15
N PHE A 92 -0.44 -1.97 20.32
CA PHE A 92 -0.26 -2.63 19.03
C PHE A 92 -0.37 -1.62 17.88
N HIS A 93 0.69 -0.85 17.68
CA HIS A 93 0.77 0.18 16.65
C HIS A 93 0.88 -0.41 15.23
N ALA A 94 -0.22 -0.37 14.49
CA ALA A 94 -0.28 -0.85 13.11
C ALA A 94 0.35 0.16 12.13
N GLY A 95 0.24 1.46 12.40
CA GLY A 95 0.83 2.53 11.59
C GLY A 95 2.34 2.45 11.59
N GLU A 96 2.95 2.30 12.77
CA GLU A 96 4.38 2.03 12.94
C GLU A 96 4.84 0.79 12.18
N GLY A 97 4.09 -0.32 12.29
CA GLY A 97 4.36 -1.55 11.52
C GLY A 97 4.30 -1.35 10.00
N ASN A 98 3.48 -0.39 9.54
CA ASN A 98 3.31 -0.02 8.14
C ASN A 98 4.20 1.15 7.70
N ALA A 99 5.13 1.62 8.54
CA ALA A 99 5.95 2.79 8.23
C ALA A 99 6.69 2.67 6.88
N LEU A 100 7.06 1.46 6.45
CA LEU A 100 7.66 1.20 5.13
C LEU A 100 6.81 1.64 3.93
N LEU A 101 5.50 1.80 4.13
CA LEU A 101 4.57 2.29 3.12
C LEU A 101 4.48 3.82 3.11
N ALA A 102 4.96 4.53 4.13
CA ALA A 102 4.88 5.98 4.20
C ALA A 102 5.49 6.71 2.99
N PRO A 103 6.61 6.27 2.38
CA PRO A 103 7.11 6.89 1.15
C PRO A 103 6.17 6.71 -0.06
N LEU A 104 5.34 5.67 -0.05
CA LEU A 104 4.37 5.35 -1.09
C LEU A 104 3.07 6.13 -0.88
N VAL A 105 2.47 6.00 0.30
CA VAL A 105 1.11 6.49 0.60
C VAL A 105 1.07 7.81 1.38
N GLY A 106 2.23 8.31 1.82
CA GLY A 106 2.37 9.50 2.66
C GLY A 106 2.29 9.18 4.17
N GLU A 107 2.95 9.99 5.00
CA GLU A 107 2.99 9.83 6.47
C GLU A 107 1.61 10.03 7.12
N ARG A 108 0.75 10.84 6.48
CA ARG A 108 -0.63 11.10 6.90
C ARG A 108 -1.65 10.18 6.23
N SER A 109 -1.22 9.01 5.76
CA SER A 109 -2.16 7.98 5.30
C SER A 109 -2.80 7.27 6.48
N VAL A 110 -4.06 6.89 6.36
CA VAL A 110 -4.72 5.99 7.32
C VAL A 110 -3.95 4.67 7.47
N LEU A 111 -3.15 4.26 6.49
CA LEU A 111 -2.32 3.04 6.60
C LEU A 111 -1.10 3.20 7.52
N THR A 112 -0.61 4.42 7.73
CA THR A 112 0.64 4.72 8.45
C THR A 112 0.42 5.49 9.75
N MET A 113 -0.81 5.94 10.01
CA MET A 113 -1.20 6.59 11.25
C MET A 113 -1.56 5.55 12.32
N ASP A 114 -1.28 5.88 13.58
CA ASP A 114 -1.76 5.16 14.76
C ASP A 114 -2.83 5.96 15.52
N ALA A 115 -3.40 5.36 16.56
CA ALA A 115 -4.38 6.04 17.41
C ALA A 115 -3.73 7.22 18.18
N PRO A 116 -4.46 8.32 18.43
CA PRO A 116 -5.87 8.56 18.11
C PRO A 116 -6.14 9.13 16.70
N GLU A 117 -5.15 9.70 16.02
CA GLU A 117 -5.31 10.38 14.72
C GLU A 117 -5.90 9.46 13.65
N HIS A 118 -5.46 8.19 13.63
CA HIS A 118 -6.00 7.16 12.75
C HIS A 118 -7.53 7.04 12.83
N VAL A 119 -8.10 7.08 14.04
CA VAL A 119 -9.56 6.93 14.25
C VAL A 119 -10.32 8.12 13.66
N VAL A 120 -9.78 9.33 13.84
CA VAL A 120 -10.38 10.56 13.32
C VAL A 120 -10.38 10.55 11.79
N GLU A 121 -9.25 10.24 11.17
CA GLU A 121 -9.13 10.27 9.71
C GLU A 121 -9.91 9.12 9.07
N ARG A 122 -9.88 7.92 9.65
CA ARG A 122 -10.72 6.79 9.21
C ARG A 122 -12.20 7.16 9.26
N ARG A 123 -12.67 7.82 10.33
CA ARG A 123 -14.08 8.26 10.45
C ARG A 123 -14.45 9.26 9.35
N ARG A 124 -13.53 10.10 8.87
CA ARG A 124 -13.78 11.04 7.76
C ARG A 124 -13.90 10.34 6.41
N MET A 125 -13.16 9.25 6.20
CA MET A 125 -13.15 8.50 4.93
C MET A 125 -14.31 7.51 4.77
N LEU A 126 -14.91 7.06 5.88
CA LEU A 126 -15.94 6.02 5.88
C LEU A 126 -17.35 6.39 5.38
N PRO A 127 -17.86 7.65 5.45
CA PRO A 127 -19.25 7.94 5.12
C PRO A 127 -19.71 7.49 3.72
N PRO A 128 -18.88 7.58 2.66
CA PRO A 128 -19.26 7.09 1.33
C PRO A 128 -19.41 5.57 1.23
N PHE A 129 -18.85 4.81 2.18
CA PHE A 129 -18.90 3.35 2.23
C PHE A 129 -20.07 2.80 3.09
N HIS A 130 -21.06 3.62 3.42
CA HIS A 130 -22.20 3.22 4.26
C HIS A 130 -23.56 3.56 3.64
N GLY A 131 -24.56 2.72 3.95
CA GLY A 131 -25.97 2.98 3.64
C GLY A 131 -26.25 3.14 2.15
N GLU A 132 -27.14 4.06 1.79
CA GLU A 132 -27.58 4.28 0.40
C GLU A 132 -26.46 4.71 -0.56
N ARG A 133 -25.34 5.23 -0.05
CA ARG A 133 -24.19 5.63 -0.89
C ARG A 133 -23.51 4.42 -1.51
N ILE A 134 -23.46 3.28 -0.82
CA ILE A 134 -22.86 2.06 -1.36
C ILE A 134 -23.68 1.46 -2.50
N ALA A 135 -25.01 1.64 -2.49
CA ALA A 135 -25.87 1.16 -3.57
C ALA A 135 -25.55 1.85 -4.90
N ARG A 136 -25.24 3.15 -4.88
CA ARG A 136 -24.77 3.89 -6.07
C ARG A 136 -23.39 3.41 -6.54
N VAL A 137 -22.49 3.11 -5.59
CA VAL A 137 -21.19 2.51 -5.91
C VAL A 137 -21.34 1.16 -6.61
N VAL A 138 -22.27 0.31 -6.15
CA VAL A 138 -22.54 -1.00 -6.76
C VAL A 138 -23.04 -0.84 -8.20
N ALA A 139 -23.99 0.06 -8.46
CA ALA A 139 -24.49 0.28 -9.82
C ALA A 139 -23.38 0.73 -10.79
N LEU A 140 -22.47 1.61 -10.34
CA LEU A 140 -21.32 2.02 -11.15
C LEU A 140 -20.32 0.88 -11.37
N MET A 141 -20.11 0.02 -10.35
CA MET A 141 -19.28 -1.17 -10.50
C MET A 141 -19.85 -2.17 -11.51
N GLU A 142 -21.18 -2.36 -11.53
CA GLU A 142 -21.87 -3.20 -12.50
C GLU A 142 -21.66 -2.67 -13.92
N GLU A 143 -21.89 -1.38 -14.15
CA GLU A 143 -21.69 -0.74 -15.45
C GLU A 143 -20.24 -0.88 -15.95
N GLU A 144 -19.26 -0.61 -15.09
CA GLU A 144 -17.84 -0.77 -15.46
C GLU A 144 -17.47 -2.23 -15.72
N THR A 145 -18.07 -3.17 -14.98
CA THR A 145 -17.86 -4.60 -15.20
C THR A 145 -18.44 -5.06 -16.53
N GLU A 146 -19.66 -4.63 -16.87
CA GLU A 146 -20.28 -4.93 -18.17
C GLU A 146 -19.45 -4.38 -19.33
N ARG A 147 -18.96 -3.14 -19.22
CA ARG A 147 -18.09 -2.51 -20.22
C ARG A 147 -16.77 -3.26 -20.43
N GLU A 148 -16.15 -3.74 -19.35
CA GLU A 148 -14.90 -4.51 -19.45
C GLU A 148 -15.15 -5.91 -20.03
N VAL A 149 -16.16 -6.63 -19.54
CA VAL A 149 -16.47 -8.00 -19.99
C VAL A 149 -16.90 -8.03 -21.45
N ALA A 150 -17.59 -6.99 -21.95
CA ALA A 150 -17.95 -6.85 -23.36
C ALA A 150 -16.72 -6.83 -24.30
N GLN A 151 -15.54 -6.51 -23.79
CA GLN A 151 -14.28 -6.46 -24.55
C GLN A 151 -13.48 -7.77 -24.46
N TRP A 152 -13.97 -8.77 -23.72
CA TRP A 152 -13.24 -10.03 -23.53
C TRP A 152 -13.32 -10.93 -24.76
N PRO A 153 -12.22 -11.59 -25.15
CA PRO A 153 -12.24 -12.57 -26.22
C PRO A 153 -13.21 -13.71 -25.91
N THR A 154 -14.05 -14.06 -26.88
CA THR A 154 -14.92 -15.24 -26.78
C THR A 154 -14.25 -16.42 -27.50
N GLY A 155 -14.31 -17.60 -26.88
CA GLY A 155 -13.79 -18.84 -27.47
C GLY A 155 -12.26 -18.96 -27.52
N HIS A 156 -11.53 -18.06 -26.84
CA HIS A 156 -10.08 -18.06 -26.78
C HIS A 156 -9.60 -17.80 -25.35
N ASP A 157 -8.49 -18.41 -24.97
CA ASP A 157 -7.84 -18.17 -23.70
C ASP A 157 -7.20 -16.78 -23.68
N PHE A 158 -7.26 -16.10 -22.53
CA PHE A 158 -6.63 -14.80 -22.30
C PHE A 158 -6.17 -14.67 -20.85
N GLU A 159 -5.25 -13.73 -20.60
CA GLU A 159 -4.78 -13.45 -19.23
C GLU A 159 -5.83 -12.65 -18.44
N LEU A 160 -6.38 -13.26 -17.38
CA LEU A 160 -7.40 -12.63 -16.55
C LEU A 160 -6.85 -11.53 -15.63
N LEU A 161 -5.63 -11.70 -15.09
CA LEU A 161 -5.08 -10.79 -14.08
C LEU A 161 -4.95 -9.33 -14.60
N PRO A 162 -4.39 -9.05 -15.79
CA PRO A 162 -4.34 -7.68 -16.32
C PRO A 162 -5.73 -7.06 -16.50
N ARG A 163 -6.73 -7.86 -16.90
CA ARG A 163 -8.13 -7.44 -17.09
C ARG A 163 -8.79 -7.07 -15.75
N MET A 164 -8.62 -7.92 -14.74
CA MET A 164 -9.14 -7.66 -13.39
C MET A 164 -8.49 -6.42 -12.75
N GLN A 165 -7.19 -6.20 -12.99
CA GLN A 165 -6.49 -4.99 -12.54
C GLN A 165 -7.01 -3.73 -13.23
N ALA A 166 -7.27 -3.79 -14.54
CA ALA A 166 -7.84 -2.69 -15.30
C ALA A 166 -9.25 -2.33 -14.79
N LEU A 167 -10.12 -3.33 -14.62
CA LEU A 167 -11.47 -3.16 -14.08
C LEU A 167 -11.45 -2.53 -12.68
N THR A 168 -10.71 -3.15 -11.76
CA THR A 168 -10.66 -2.68 -10.35
C THR A 168 -10.17 -1.24 -10.27
N LEU A 169 -9.20 -0.87 -11.11
CA LEU A 169 -8.69 0.49 -11.11
C LEU A 169 -9.63 1.48 -11.78
N SER A 170 -10.32 1.09 -12.85
CA SER A 170 -11.38 1.91 -13.46
C SER A 170 -12.44 2.24 -12.43
N VAL A 171 -12.89 1.23 -11.68
CA VAL A 171 -13.83 1.40 -10.57
C VAL A 171 -13.27 2.37 -9.52
N ILE A 172 -12.03 2.22 -9.07
CA ILE A 172 -11.43 3.14 -8.09
C ILE A 172 -11.38 4.59 -8.64
N VAL A 173 -10.95 4.77 -9.88
CA VAL A 173 -10.77 6.10 -10.47
C VAL A 173 -12.11 6.79 -10.73
N ARG A 174 -13.12 6.07 -11.21
CA ARG A 174 -14.44 6.64 -11.53
C ARG A 174 -15.35 6.74 -10.31
N VAL A 175 -15.35 5.74 -9.43
CA VAL A 175 -16.26 5.71 -8.28
C VAL A 175 -15.65 6.43 -7.07
N VAL A 176 -14.40 6.12 -6.72
CA VAL A 176 -13.78 6.66 -5.50
C VAL A 176 -13.13 8.01 -5.76
N LEU A 177 -12.42 8.17 -6.88
CA LEU A 177 -11.81 9.44 -7.25
C LEU A 177 -12.71 10.32 -8.11
N GLY A 178 -13.89 9.84 -8.54
CA GLY A 178 -14.90 10.60 -9.29
C GLY A 178 -14.41 11.23 -10.60
N VAL A 179 -13.47 10.59 -11.29
CA VAL A 179 -12.92 11.11 -12.54
C VAL A 179 -13.77 10.60 -13.72
N ASP A 180 -14.70 11.44 -14.17
CA ASP A 180 -15.69 11.04 -15.19
C ASP A 180 -15.19 11.12 -16.65
N GLU A 181 -14.21 11.98 -16.93
CA GLU A 181 -13.67 12.15 -18.30
C GLU A 181 -12.68 11.02 -18.63
N ASP A 182 -12.97 10.27 -19.70
CA ASP A 182 -12.27 9.04 -20.08
C ASP A 182 -10.75 9.22 -20.21
N ASP A 183 -10.28 10.24 -20.93
CA ASP A 183 -8.84 10.49 -21.11
C ASP A 183 -8.11 10.72 -19.78
N ARG A 184 -8.78 11.39 -18.82
CA ARG A 184 -8.21 11.67 -17.50
C ARG A 184 -8.25 10.43 -16.62
N ALA A 185 -9.37 9.69 -16.65
CA ALA A 185 -9.51 8.45 -15.92
C ALA A 185 -8.44 7.44 -16.36
N GLU A 186 -8.20 7.35 -17.68
CA GLU A 186 -7.13 6.51 -18.23
C GLU A 186 -5.74 6.99 -17.77
N ALA A 187 -5.46 8.29 -17.81
CA ALA A 187 -4.17 8.84 -17.38
C ALA A 187 -3.88 8.57 -15.90
N VAL A 188 -4.86 8.78 -15.02
CA VAL A 188 -4.76 8.49 -13.57
C VAL A 188 -4.61 6.99 -13.36
N GLY A 189 -5.42 6.16 -14.02
CA GLY A 189 -5.33 4.71 -13.93
C GLY A 189 -4.01 4.16 -14.46
N ALA A 190 -3.45 4.71 -15.53
CA ALA A 190 -2.14 4.30 -16.03
C ALA A 190 -1.02 4.63 -15.02
N ALA A 191 -1.07 5.80 -14.39
CA ALA A 191 -0.11 6.18 -13.36
C ALA A 191 -0.21 5.27 -12.12
N LEU A 192 -1.43 5.02 -11.63
CA LEU A 192 -1.65 4.15 -10.47
C LEU A 192 -1.25 2.69 -10.75
N ARG A 193 -1.45 2.16 -11.96
CA ARG A 193 -0.93 0.81 -12.34
C ARG A 193 0.58 0.71 -12.20
N ARG A 194 1.32 1.75 -12.59
CA ARG A 194 2.79 1.76 -12.46
C ARG A 194 3.23 1.79 -11.00
N VAL A 195 2.50 2.53 -10.17
CA VAL A 195 2.70 2.53 -8.71
C VAL A 195 2.39 1.15 -8.12
N LEU A 196 1.31 0.47 -8.55
CA LEU A 196 0.94 -0.87 -8.10
C LEU A 196 1.90 -1.97 -8.59
N ALA A 197 2.65 -1.74 -9.67
CA ALA A 197 3.70 -2.66 -10.13
C ALA A 197 4.93 -2.69 -9.19
N PHE A 198 4.86 -2.03 -8.03
CA PHE A 198 5.87 -2.06 -6.99
C PHE A 198 6.09 -3.48 -6.46
N ARG A 199 7.35 -3.93 -6.47
CA ARG A 199 7.77 -5.24 -5.98
C ARG A 199 8.45 -5.12 -4.63
N LEU A 200 8.44 -6.17 -3.81
CA LEU A 200 9.21 -6.20 -2.55
C LEU A 200 10.71 -5.91 -2.76
N SER A 201 11.29 -6.28 -3.89
CA SER A 201 12.68 -5.93 -4.23
C SER A 201 12.92 -4.42 -4.36
N ASN A 202 11.89 -3.63 -4.64
CA ASN A 202 11.99 -2.18 -4.71
C ASN A 202 12.15 -1.55 -3.32
N MET A 203 11.91 -2.30 -2.23
CA MET A 203 12.17 -1.87 -0.86
C MET A 203 13.66 -1.56 -0.61
N LEU A 204 14.56 -2.03 -1.48
CA LEU A 204 15.96 -1.60 -1.49
C LEU A 204 16.13 -0.09 -1.63
N LEU A 205 15.17 0.59 -2.27
CA LEU A 205 15.13 2.05 -2.37
C LEU A 205 15.08 2.73 -1.00
N TRP A 206 14.46 2.07 -0.02
CA TRP A 206 14.31 2.55 1.34
C TRP A 206 15.62 2.37 2.13
N VAL A 207 16.38 1.32 1.81
CA VAL A 207 17.66 1.01 2.46
C VAL A 207 18.83 1.84 1.89
N TRP A 208 18.83 2.10 0.57
CA TRP A 208 19.98 2.69 -0.12
C TRP A 208 19.65 4.00 -0.85
N PRO A 209 20.01 5.17 -0.28
CA PRO A 209 19.68 6.49 -0.82
C PRO A 209 20.18 6.72 -2.25
N GLY A 210 21.34 6.15 -2.60
CA GLY A 210 21.95 6.29 -3.92
C GLY A 210 21.10 5.71 -5.06
N LEU A 211 20.22 4.75 -4.76
CA LEU A 211 19.40 4.10 -5.79
C LEU A 211 18.35 5.03 -6.38
N GLN A 212 17.89 6.06 -5.65
CA GLN A 212 16.87 7.00 -6.15
C GLN A 212 17.28 7.70 -7.45
N ARG A 213 18.59 7.83 -7.72
CA ARG A 213 19.14 8.50 -8.90
C ARG A 213 19.52 7.55 -10.03
N VAL A 214 19.49 6.24 -9.79
CA VAL A 214 19.98 5.21 -10.74
C VAL A 214 18.81 4.43 -11.33
N ARG A 215 18.90 4.01 -12.59
CA ARG A 215 17.90 3.12 -13.20
C ARG A 215 18.09 1.68 -12.69
N PRO A 216 17.00 0.91 -12.44
CA PRO A 216 15.59 1.22 -12.69
C PRO A 216 14.88 2.06 -11.60
N TRP A 217 15.44 2.20 -10.39
CA TRP A 217 14.76 2.81 -9.24
C TRP A 217 14.34 4.27 -9.42
N SER A 218 15.10 5.07 -10.18
CA SER A 218 14.68 6.43 -10.53
C SER A 218 13.36 6.49 -11.30
N ASN A 219 12.98 5.42 -12.02
CA ASN A 219 11.67 5.35 -12.67
C ASN A 219 10.54 5.25 -11.65
N ILE A 220 10.75 4.51 -10.55
CA ILE A 220 9.76 4.36 -9.47
C ILE A 220 9.47 5.72 -8.83
N VAL A 221 10.51 6.49 -8.54
CA VAL A 221 10.36 7.85 -7.98
C VAL A 221 9.57 8.73 -8.96
N ARG A 222 9.88 8.68 -10.27
CA ARG A 222 9.14 9.44 -11.28
C ARG A 222 7.68 8.99 -11.43
N ASP A 223 7.41 7.69 -11.35
CA ASP A 223 6.05 7.16 -11.43
C ASP A 223 5.21 7.60 -10.22
N LEU A 224 5.81 7.65 -9.02
CA LEU A 224 5.18 8.21 -7.81
C LEU A 224 4.91 9.70 -7.96
N ASP A 225 5.91 10.49 -8.36
CA ASP A 225 5.74 11.94 -8.57
C ASP A 225 4.68 12.22 -9.64
N ARG A 226 4.60 11.40 -10.70
CA ARG A 226 3.59 11.53 -11.75
C ARG A 226 2.19 11.21 -11.24
N ALA A 227 2.04 10.17 -10.42
CA ALA A 227 0.76 9.84 -9.79
C ALA A 227 0.30 10.97 -8.87
N ASP A 228 1.20 11.51 -8.02
CA ASP A 228 0.89 12.65 -7.16
C ASP A 228 0.42 13.85 -7.98
N GLN A 229 1.17 14.24 -9.02
CA GLN A 229 0.80 15.37 -9.88
C GLN A 229 -0.62 15.23 -10.46
N LEU A 230 -0.98 14.03 -10.92
CA LEU A 230 -2.30 13.79 -11.50
C LEU A 230 -3.42 13.85 -10.43
N ILE A 231 -3.18 13.27 -9.25
CA ILE A 231 -4.13 13.29 -8.13
C ILE A 231 -4.32 14.72 -7.62
N TYR A 232 -3.24 15.48 -7.41
CA TYR A 232 -3.34 16.86 -6.94
C TYR A 232 -3.99 17.79 -7.99
N ALA A 233 -3.73 17.57 -9.28
CA ALA A 233 -4.44 18.30 -10.33
C ALA A 233 -5.95 18.01 -10.33
N GLU A 234 -6.36 16.78 -10.01
CA GLU A 234 -7.78 16.43 -9.81
C GLU A 234 -8.35 17.14 -8.57
N ILE A 235 -7.63 17.15 -7.45
CA ILE A 235 -8.04 17.88 -6.24
C ILE A 235 -8.22 19.38 -6.51
N GLU A 236 -7.30 20.01 -7.24
CA GLU A 236 -7.38 21.43 -7.59
C GLU A 236 -8.60 21.73 -8.48
N ARG A 237 -8.82 20.90 -9.51
CA ARG A 237 -10.02 21.02 -10.37
C ARG A 237 -11.30 20.88 -9.56
N ARG A 238 -11.38 19.89 -8.67
CA ARG A 238 -12.53 19.68 -7.78
C ARG A 238 -12.78 20.82 -6.81
N ARG A 239 -11.72 21.45 -6.30
CA ARG A 239 -11.83 22.63 -5.43
C ARG A 239 -12.31 23.87 -6.19
N ALA A 240 -12.03 23.94 -7.50
CA ALA A 240 -12.48 25.02 -8.36
C ALA A 240 -13.88 24.81 -8.96
N ASP A 241 -14.45 23.59 -8.90
CA ASP A 241 -15.79 23.28 -9.43
C ASP A 241 -16.88 23.94 -8.57
N PRO A 242 -17.66 24.91 -9.11
CA PRO A 242 -18.72 25.57 -8.36
C PRO A 242 -19.90 24.65 -8.03
N ARG A 243 -20.04 23.50 -8.72
CA ARG A 243 -21.10 22.50 -8.47
C ARG A 243 -20.65 21.36 -7.57
N ARG A 244 -19.53 21.52 -6.84
CA ARG A 244 -18.99 20.48 -5.94
C ARG A 244 -20.01 19.91 -4.96
N ALA A 245 -20.95 20.72 -4.47
CA ALA A 245 -21.95 20.28 -3.49
C ALA A 245 -23.05 19.38 -4.08
N GLU A 246 -23.19 19.33 -5.40
CA GLU A 246 -24.24 18.59 -6.12
C GLU A 246 -23.76 17.25 -6.67
N ARG A 247 -22.45 16.96 -6.58
CA ARG A 247 -21.87 15.72 -7.12
C ARG A 247 -22.13 14.52 -6.21
N ALA A 248 -22.19 13.33 -6.82
CA ALA A 248 -22.60 12.07 -6.17
C ALA A 248 -21.44 11.10 -5.91
N ASP A 249 -20.21 11.47 -6.25
CA ASP A 249 -18.98 10.72 -5.98
C ASP A 249 -18.53 10.84 -4.51
N VAL A 250 -17.55 10.01 -4.13
CA VAL A 250 -17.01 9.86 -2.76
C VAL A 250 -16.31 11.14 -2.27
#